data_AF-A0A8K0QES3-F1
#
_entry.id   AF-A0A8K0QES3-F1
#
_cell.length_a   1.000
_cell.length_b   1.000
_cell.length_c   1.000
_cell.angle_alpha   90.00
_cell.angle_beta   90.00
_cell.angle_gamma   90.00
#
_symmetry.space_group_name_H-M   'P 1'
#
loop_
_entity.id
_entity.type
_entity.pdbx_description
1 polymer ?
#
loop_
_entity_poly.entity_id
_entity_poly.type
_entity_poly.pdbx_seq_one_letter_code
_entity_poly.pdbx_strand_id
1 'polypeptide(L)'
;MAPTQAAERDLDVEMAHEEEDDQSERLINEEYKTWKKNSPFLYDMILGTALTWPTLTVQWFPDVKEPEGKNYQVHRLLLGTHTSDESPNFVQIADVQIPKAVAPNPDHYDEERGEIGGYGKSGDVAAIKCDIVQKIEHPGEVNKARYQPQNPDIIATLCVDGKILIFDRTKHPLQPTSLGKVNAQIELVGHKAEGFGLNWNPHEAGCLASGSEDKTMCLWDLKTLEAESRILKPARRYTHHTQIVNDVQYHPISKNFIGSVSDDQTLQIVDVRHSETGKAAVVARRGHLDAINALAFNPNSEVLVATASADKTIGIWDLRNVKEKVHTLEGHMDAVTSLAWHPTEAGILGSASYDRRIIFWDLSRVGEEQLPDDQDDGVPELLFMHGGHTNHLADFSWNPSEPWLVASAAEDNLLQIWKVGESIVGKDDGDLPVDELDR
;
A
#
# COMPACT_ATOMS: atom_id res chain seq x y z
N MET A 1 56.44 -1.11 -4.50
CA MET A 1 55.71 -0.91 -3.24
C MET A 1 54.68 -2.00 -3.18
N ALA A 2 54.75 -2.90 -2.19
CA ALA A 2 53.67 -3.86 -1.96
C ALA A 2 52.44 -3.11 -1.45
N PRO A 3 51.21 -3.51 -1.80
CA PRO A 3 50.01 -2.94 -1.19
C PRO A 3 50.06 -3.12 0.33
N THR A 4 49.52 -2.16 1.08
CA THR A 4 49.39 -2.29 2.53
C THR A 4 48.32 -3.32 2.86
N GLN A 5 48.54 -4.18 3.87
CA GLN A 5 47.57 -5.21 4.33
C GLN A 5 46.14 -4.68 4.60
N ALA A 6 45.98 -3.38 4.85
CA ALA A 6 44.67 -2.74 4.96
C ALA A 6 43.93 -2.67 3.62
N ALA A 7 44.62 -2.30 2.53
CA ALA A 7 44.01 -2.19 1.20
C ALA A 7 43.66 -3.57 0.60
N GLU A 8 44.43 -4.61 0.93
CA GLU A 8 44.08 -6.00 0.56
C GLU A 8 42.85 -6.48 1.33
N ARG A 9 42.71 -6.13 2.61
CA ARG A 9 41.51 -6.45 3.41
C ARG A 9 40.26 -5.71 2.94
N ASP A 10 40.39 -4.45 2.56
CA ASP A 10 39.26 -3.67 2.07
C ASP A 10 38.76 -4.24 0.73
N LEU A 11 39.68 -4.64 -0.16
CA LEU A 11 39.34 -5.34 -1.41
C LEU A 11 38.73 -6.72 -1.17
N ASP A 12 39.24 -7.50 -0.22
CA ASP A 12 38.68 -8.82 0.13
C ASP A 12 37.25 -8.69 0.70
N VAL A 13 36.96 -7.62 1.44
CA VAL A 13 35.62 -7.32 1.98
C VAL A 13 34.67 -6.85 0.88
N GLU A 14 35.12 -5.96 -0.01
CA GLU A 14 34.35 -5.54 -1.19
C GLU A 14 34.02 -6.75 -2.08
N MET A 15 34.99 -7.62 -2.38
CA MET A 15 34.76 -8.84 -3.16
C MET A 15 33.80 -9.82 -2.48
N ALA A 16 33.87 -9.96 -1.15
CA ALA A 16 32.93 -10.80 -0.40
C ALA A 16 31.49 -10.26 -0.44
N HIS A 17 31.31 -8.94 -0.35
CA HIS A 17 30.01 -8.30 -0.52
C HIS A 17 29.47 -8.46 -1.95
N GLU A 18 30.32 -8.27 -2.96
CA GLU A 18 29.94 -8.50 -4.36
C GLU A 18 29.52 -9.97 -4.60
N GLU A 19 30.22 -10.95 -4.01
CA GLU A 19 29.85 -12.37 -4.12
C GLU A 19 28.54 -12.72 -3.40
N GLU A 20 28.25 -12.09 -2.26
CA GLU A 20 26.98 -12.27 -1.53
C GLU A 20 25.80 -11.65 -2.30
N ASP A 21 25.98 -10.44 -2.85
CA ASP A 21 24.98 -9.77 -3.68
C ASP A 21 24.66 -10.59 -4.94
N ASP A 22 25.70 -11.10 -5.62
CA ASP A 22 25.57 -11.98 -6.79
C ASP A 22 24.76 -13.24 -6.49
N GLN A 23 24.96 -13.84 -5.30
CA GLN A 23 24.21 -15.03 -4.87
C GLN A 23 22.76 -14.69 -4.57
N SER A 24 22.52 -13.57 -3.88
CA SER A 24 21.19 -13.06 -3.58
C SER A 24 20.38 -12.80 -4.86
N GLU A 25 20.97 -12.11 -5.84
CA GLU A 25 20.32 -11.84 -7.13
C GLU A 25 20.00 -13.12 -7.90
N ARG A 26 20.86 -14.13 -7.84
CA ARG A 26 20.59 -15.44 -8.48
C ARG A 26 19.41 -16.13 -7.84
N LEU A 27 19.34 -16.17 -6.51
CA LEU A 27 18.22 -16.76 -5.78
C LEU A 27 16.91 -16.04 -6.11
N ILE A 28 16.90 -14.70 -6.08
CA ILE A 28 15.73 -13.88 -6.44
C ILE A 28 15.24 -14.22 -7.85
N ASN A 29 16.16 -14.33 -8.81
CA ASN A 29 15.81 -14.67 -10.19
C ASN A 29 15.28 -16.10 -10.34
N GLU A 30 15.77 -17.06 -9.55
CA GLU A 30 15.28 -18.45 -9.55
C GLU A 30 13.87 -18.55 -8.93
N GLU A 31 13.63 -17.86 -7.81
CA GLU A 31 12.32 -17.73 -7.19
C GLU A 31 11.32 -17.09 -8.15
N TYR A 32 11.69 -15.97 -8.78
CA TYR A 32 10.84 -15.29 -9.74
C TYR A 32 10.47 -16.16 -10.94
N LYS A 33 11.43 -16.95 -11.47
CA LYS A 33 11.14 -17.92 -12.55
C LYS A 33 10.16 -19.00 -12.11
N THR A 34 10.25 -19.44 -10.86
CA THR A 34 9.34 -20.44 -10.29
C THR A 34 7.95 -19.84 -10.11
N TRP A 35 7.86 -18.66 -9.48
CA TRP A 35 6.63 -17.90 -9.35
C TRP A 35 5.95 -17.67 -10.70
N LYS A 36 6.69 -17.26 -11.73
CA LYS A 36 6.16 -16.99 -13.07
C LYS A 36 5.57 -18.24 -13.75
N LYS A 37 6.10 -19.44 -13.45
CA LYS A 37 5.51 -20.70 -13.93
C LYS A 37 4.21 -21.04 -13.21
N ASN A 38 4.12 -20.67 -11.94
CA ASN A 38 2.98 -20.98 -11.08
C ASN A 38 1.88 -19.91 -11.11
N SER A 39 2.18 -18.70 -11.61
CA SER A 39 1.22 -17.59 -11.62
C SER A 39 -0.13 -17.89 -12.29
N PRO A 40 -0.24 -18.71 -13.34
CA PRO A 40 -1.56 -19.05 -13.90
C PRO A 40 -2.49 -19.80 -12.92
N PHE A 41 -1.94 -20.43 -11.88
CA PHE A 41 -2.73 -21.13 -10.85
C PHE A 41 -3.07 -20.23 -9.66
N LEU A 42 -2.34 -19.12 -9.50
CA LEU A 42 -2.41 -18.26 -8.32
C LEU A 42 -3.19 -16.96 -8.55
N TYR A 43 -3.32 -16.54 -9.82
CA TYR A 43 -3.89 -15.25 -10.18
C TYR A 43 -4.93 -15.41 -11.29
N ASP A 44 -6.09 -14.80 -11.13
CA ASP A 44 -7.04 -14.61 -12.23
C ASP A 44 -6.52 -13.60 -13.25
N MET A 45 -5.71 -12.65 -12.77
CA MET A 45 -5.20 -11.56 -13.58
C MET A 45 -3.86 -11.07 -13.03
N ILE A 46 -2.92 -10.80 -13.92
CA ILE A 46 -1.68 -10.10 -13.59
C ILE A 46 -1.18 -9.27 -14.78
N LEU A 47 -0.80 -8.02 -14.49
CA LEU A 47 -0.09 -7.12 -15.37
C LEU A 47 1.14 -6.60 -14.63
N GLY A 48 2.33 -6.86 -15.18
CA GLY A 48 3.56 -6.17 -14.79
C GLY A 48 3.91 -5.10 -15.81
N THR A 49 4.11 -3.86 -15.38
CA THR A 49 4.56 -2.76 -16.22
C THR A 49 5.73 -2.03 -15.57
N ALA A 50 6.77 -1.75 -16.34
CA ALA A 50 7.89 -0.93 -15.88
C ALA A 50 7.52 0.55 -16.05
N LEU A 51 7.60 1.30 -14.95
CA LEU A 51 7.50 2.76 -14.97
C LEU A 51 8.82 3.36 -15.47
N THR A 52 8.76 4.58 -16.00
CA THR A 52 9.98 5.32 -16.39
C THR A 52 10.86 5.61 -15.17
N TRP A 53 10.23 5.90 -14.03
CA TRP A 53 10.85 6.18 -12.75
C TRP A 53 10.10 5.40 -11.67
N PRO A 54 10.77 4.97 -10.59
CA PRO A 54 10.11 4.29 -9.49
C PRO A 54 9.07 5.21 -8.83
N THR A 55 8.14 4.58 -8.14
CA THR A 55 7.07 5.28 -7.42
C THR A 55 7.08 4.85 -5.96
N LEU A 56 7.11 5.82 -5.05
CA LEU A 56 7.05 5.58 -3.60
C LEU A 56 5.62 5.44 -3.09
N THR A 57 4.62 5.61 -3.96
CA THR A 57 3.23 5.71 -3.55
C THR A 57 2.28 5.18 -4.60
N VAL A 58 1.30 4.40 -4.16
CA VAL A 58 0.26 3.83 -5.02
C VAL A 58 -1.09 3.94 -4.30
N GLN A 59 -2.12 4.42 -4.99
CA GLN A 59 -3.48 4.41 -4.47
C GLN A 59 -4.50 4.27 -5.61
N TRP A 60 -5.43 3.32 -5.49
CA TRP A 60 -6.59 3.25 -6.39
C TRP A 60 -7.57 4.38 -6.11
N PHE A 61 -8.00 5.08 -7.16
CA PHE A 61 -9.18 5.93 -7.11
C PHE A 61 -10.45 5.08 -6.97
N PRO A 62 -11.52 5.63 -6.36
CA PRO A 62 -12.76 4.90 -6.13
C PRO A 62 -13.68 4.85 -7.35
N ASP A 63 -13.50 5.73 -8.33
CA ASP A 63 -14.35 5.76 -9.52
C ASP A 63 -13.98 4.70 -10.55
N VAL A 64 -15.02 4.15 -11.18
CA VAL A 64 -14.92 3.21 -12.28
C VAL A 64 -15.71 3.77 -13.45
N LYS A 65 -15.10 3.78 -14.64
CA LYS A 65 -15.79 4.14 -15.88
C LYS A 65 -16.07 2.89 -16.69
N GLU A 66 -17.26 2.82 -17.26
CA GLU A 66 -17.66 1.76 -18.18
C GLU A 66 -17.84 2.32 -19.59
N PRO A 67 -16.85 2.20 -20.48
CA PRO A 67 -17.00 2.64 -21.86
C PRO A 67 -18.04 1.78 -22.59
N GLU A 68 -18.97 2.45 -23.28
CA GLU A 68 -20.05 1.78 -24.02
C GLU A 68 -19.49 0.86 -25.12
N GLY A 69 -20.01 -0.37 -25.19
CA GLY A 69 -19.59 -1.38 -26.17
C GLY A 69 -18.16 -1.92 -25.96
N LYS A 70 -17.53 -1.67 -24.80
CA LYS A 70 -16.24 -2.25 -24.44
C LYS A 70 -16.39 -3.37 -23.41
N ASN A 71 -15.54 -4.38 -23.54
CA ASN A 71 -15.40 -5.55 -22.67
C ASN A 71 -14.43 -5.31 -21.50
N TYR A 72 -14.18 -4.04 -21.15
CA TYR A 72 -13.35 -3.66 -20.02
C TYR A 72 -13.97 -2.46 -19.28
N GLN A 73 -13.58 -2.30 -18.03
CA GLN A 73 -13.81 -1.12 -17.22
C GLN A 73 -12.50 -0.34 -17.11
N VAL A 74 -12.60 0.96 -16.86
CA VAL A 74 -11.43 1.84 -16.65
C VAL A 74 -11.42 2.31 -15.21
N HIS A 75 -10.40 1.90 -14.49
CA HIS A 75 -10.06 2.35 -13.15
C HIS A 75 -8.93 3.37 -13.23
N ARG A 76 -8.64 4.06 -12.12
CA ARG A 76 -7.51 5.01 -12.05
C ARG A 76 -6.58 4.72 -10.89
N LEU A 77 -5.29 4.92 -11.11
CA LEU A 77 -4.25 4.87 -10.09
C LEU A 77 -3.65 6.26 -9.87
N LEU A 78 -3.42 6.61 -8.62
CA LEU A 78 -2.58 7.72 -8.19
C LEU A 78 -1.18 7.19 -7.92
N LEU A 79 -0.18 7.80 -8.57
CA LEU A 79 1.23 7.44 -8.47
C LEU A 79 2.07 8.70 -8.27
N GLY A 80 3.28 8.52 -7.75
CA GLY A 80 4.34 9.53 -7.71
C GLY A 80 5.53 9.17 -8.60
N THR A 81 6.51 10.06 -8.70
CA THR A 81 7.84 9.71 -9.22
C THR A 81 8.89 9.93 -8.15
N HIS A 82 9.94 9.12 -8.23
CA HIS A 82 11.22 9.32 -7.57
C HIS A 82 12.28 9.32 -8.68
N THR A 83 12.96 10.45 -8.90
CA THR A 83 13.93 10.58 -10.00
C THR A 83 15.36 10.79 -9.52
N SER A 84 15.60 10.90 -8.21
CA SER A 84 16.92 11.23 -7.65
C SER A 84 17.56 12.46 -8.32
N ASP A 85 16.76 13.51 -8.50
CA ASP A 85 17.12 14.76 -9.19
C ASP A 85 17.56 14.67 -10.67
N GLU A 86 17.47 13.50 -11.31
CA GLU A 86 17.83 13.32 -12.73
C GLU A 86 16.77 13.86 -13.71
N SER A 87 15.52 14.02 -13.26
CA SER A 87 14.39 14.48 -14.06
C SER A 87 13.42 15.30 -13.21
N PRO A 88 12.55 16.13 -13.82
CA PRO A 88 11.43 16.70 -13.07
C PRO A 88 10.52 15.61 -12.50
N ASN A 89 10.06 15.81 -11.28
CA ASN A 89 9.14 14.90 -10.62
C ASN A 89 7.68 15.26 -10.89
N PHE A 90 6.81 14.25 -10.82
CA PHE A 90 5.40 14.38 -11.13
C PHE A 90 4.52 13.59 -10.16
N VAL A 91 3.39 14.17 -9.78
CA VAL A 91 2.20 13.40 -9.41
C VAL A 91 1.60 12.86 -10.72
N GLN A 92 1.37 11.56 -10.78
CA GLN A 92 0.89 10.88 -11.97
C GLN A 92 -0.48 10.24 -11.71
N ILE A 93 -1.34 10.27 -12.71
CA ILE A 93 -2.60 9.52 -12.73
C ILE A 93 -2.56 8.58 -13.93
N ALA A 94 -2.77 7.30 -13.67
CA ALA A 94 -2.83 6.27 -14.68
C ALA A 94 -4.28 5.81 -14.88
N ASP A 95 -4.68 5.59 -16.13
CA ASP A 95 -5.88 4.83 -16.45
C ASP A 95 -5.50 3.35 -16.56
N VAL A 96 -6.26 2.48 -15.89
CA VAL A 96 -6.08 1.03 -15.93
C VAL A 96 -7.32 0.37 -16.52
N GLN A 97 -7.14 -0.32 -17.66
CA GLN A 97 -8.20 -1.08 -18.31
C GLN A 97 -8.25 -2.49 -17.71
N ILE A 98 -9.33 -2.79 -16.98
CA ILE A 98 -9.58 -4.10 -16.36
C ILE A 98 -10.62 -4.84 -17.19
N PRO A 99 -10.33 -6.05 -17.70
CA PRO A 99 -11.30 -6.85 -18.43
C PRO A 99 -12.54 -7.14 -17.57
N LYS A 100 -13.73 -7.01 -18.16
CA LYS A 100 -14.95 -7.47 -17.50
C LYS A 100 -14.92 -8.99 -17.44
N ALA A 101 -15.35 -9.56 -16.31
CA ALA A 101 -15.56 -11.01 -16.21
C ALA A 101 -16.53 -11.45 -17.32
N VAL A 102 -16.07 -12.33 -18.21
CA VAL A 102 -16.92 -12.91 -19.24
C VAL A 102 -17.63 -14.08 -18.58
N ALA A 103 -18.97 -14.02 -18.49
CA ALA A 103 -19.75 -15.15 -18.01
C ALA A 103 -19.41 -16.40 -18.86
N PRO A 104 -19.10 -17.55 -18.23
CA PRO A 104 -18.75 -18.75 -18.96
C PRO A 104 -19.89 -19.12 -19.91
N ASN A 105 -19.61 -19.15 -21.21
CA ASN A 105 -20.56 -19.57 -22.24
C ASN A 105 -20.41 -21.08 -22.46
N PRO A 106 -21.44 -21.91 -22.22
CA PRO A 106 -21.39 -23.35 -22.48
C PRO A 106 -20.93 -23.73 -23.89
N ASP A 107 -21.16 -22.86 -24.89
CA ASP A 107 -20.72 -23.06 -26.27
C ASP A 107 -19.18 -22.99 -26.44
N HIS A 108 -18.45 -22.48 -25.44
CA HIS A 108 -16.99 -22.36 -25.41
C HIS A 108 -16.33 -23.49 -24.61
N TYR A 109 -17.06 -24.56 -24.31
CA TYR A 109 -16.52 -25.77 -23.70
C TYR A 109 -15.51 -26.45 -24.64
N ASP A 110 -14.28 -26.60 -24.16
CA ASP A 110 -13.25 -27.37 -24.85
C ASP A 110 -13.24 -28.80 -24.30
N GLU A 111 -13.78 -29.75 -25.08
CA GLU A 111 -13.82 -31.18 -24.71
C GLU A 111 -12.44 -31.79 -24.46
N GLU A 112 -11.37 -31.24 -25.03
CA GLU A 112 -10.00 -31.76 -24.87
C GLU A 112 -9.36 -31.28 -23.57
N ARG A 113 -9.75 -30.10 -23.08
CA ARG A 113 -9.27 -29.52 -21.81
C ARG A 113 -10.22 -29.68 -20.63
N GLY A 114 -11.49 -30.02 -20.90
CA GLY A 114 -12.53 -30.07 -19.86
C GLY A 114 -12.87 -28.70 -19.28
N GLU A 115 -12.57 -27.61 -19.99
CA GLU A 115 -12.70 -26.23 -19.51
C GLU A 115 -13.67 -25.43 -20.38
N ILE A 116 -14.50 -24.60 -19.76
CA ILE A 116 -15.29 -23.58 -20.47
C ILE A 116 -14.44 -22.30 -20.54
N GLY A 117 -14.03 -21.88 -21.74
CA GLY A 117 -13.39 -20.58 -21.94
C GLY A 117 -11.87 -20.52 -21.65
N GLY A 118 -11.11 -21.55 -22.03
CA GLY A 118 -9.66 -21.55 -21.88
C GLY A 118 -8.97 -20.35 -22.56
N TYR A 119 -7.89 -19.85 -21.93
CA TYR A 119 -7.08 -18.67 -22.29
C TYR A 119 -6.52 -18.61 -23.74
N GLY A 120 -6.77 -19.62 -24.58
CA GLY A 120 -6.20 -19.78 -25.92
C GLY A 120 -7.15 -19.51 -27.10
N LYS A 121 -8.47 -19.36 -26.87
CA LYS A 121 -9.44 -19.06 -27.95
C LYS A 121 -10.36 -17.91 -27.56
N SER A 122 -9.86 -16.68 -27.66
CA SER A 122 -10.73 -15.51 -27.55
C SER A 122 -10.07 -14.29 -28.20
N GLY A 123 -10.50 -13.96 -29.42
CA GLY A 123 -10.29 -12.62 -29.97
C GLY A 123 -11.02 -11.52 -29.19
N ASP A 124 -11.76 -11.87 -28.12
CA ASP A 124 -12.68 -11.02 -27.37
C ASP A 124 -12.30 -10.81 -25.88
N VAL A 125 -11.12 -11.23 -25.40
CA VAL A 125 -10.65 -10.86 -24.05
C VAL A 125 -9.82 -9.58 -24.15
N ALA A 126 -10.26 -8.51 -23.47
CA ALA A 126 -9.51 -7.26 -23.43
C ALA A 126 -8.12 -7.51 -22.82
N ALA A 127 -7.08 -6.97 -23.44
CA ALA A 127 -5.78 -6.90 -22.80
C ALA A 127 -5.82 -5.86 -21.66
N ILE A 128 -5.27 -6.20 -20.51
CA ILE A 128 -5.08 -5.25 -19.41
C ILE A 128 -4.04 -4.23 -19.86
N LYS A 129 -4.32 -2.94 -19.65
CA LYS A 129 -3.42 -1.84 -19.98
C LYS A 129 -3.36 -0.84 -18.85
N CYS A 130 -2.19 -0.25 -18.64
CA CYS A 130 -1.98 0.82 -17.68
C CYS A 130 -1.23 1.96 -18.38
N ASP A 131 -1.90 3.10 -18.56
CA ASP A 131 -1.36 4.24 -19.29
C ASP A 131 -1.36 5.48 -18.39
N ILE A 132 -0.22 6.18 -18.28
CA ILE A 132 -0.15 7.46 -17.56
C ILE A 132 -0.87 8.54 -18.38
N VAL A 133 -2.05 8.96 -17.93
CA VAL A 133 -2.91 9.91 -18.65
C VAL A 133 -2.74 11.35 -18.16
N GLN A 134 -2.29 11.54 -16.92
CA GLN A 134 -2.05 12.87 -16.38
C GLN A 134 -0.74 12.96 -15.60
N LYS A 135 0.01 14.06 -15.79
CA LYS A 135 1.21 14.42 -15.03
C LYS A 135 1.10 15.85 -14.50
N ILE A 136 1.31 16.02 -13.20
CA ILE A 136 1.30 17.31 -12.51
C ILE A 136 2.69 17.50 -11.87
N GLU A 137 3.37 18.60 -12.18
CA GLU A 137 4.72 18.88 -11.66
C GLU A 137 4.78 18.95 -10.14
N HIS A 138 5.82 18.34 -9.57
CA HIS A 138 6.09 18.26 -8.15
C HIS A 138 7.54 18.69 -7.83
N PRO A 139 7.78 19.43 -6.73
CA PRO A 139 9.13 19.86 -6.34
C PRO A 139 9.83 18.71 -5.63
N GLY A 140 10.62 17.94 -6.38
CA GLY A 140 11.27 16.74 -5.86
C GLY A 140 10.34 15.54 -5.78
N GLU A 141 10.78 14.50 -5.10
CA GLU A 141 10.14 13.19 -5.06
C GLU A 141 8.79 13.25 -4.33
N VAL A 142 7.90 12.32 -4.68
CA VAL A 142 6.57 12.21 -4.08
C VAL A 142 6.59 11.09 -3.04
N ASN A 143 6.96 11.40 -1.80
CA ASN A 143 7.08 10.41 -0.73
C ASN A 143 5.76 9.68 -0.45
N LYS A 144 4.65 10.43 -0.41
CA LYS A 144 3.30 9.87 -0.28
C LYS A 144 2.30 10.76 -1.02
N ALA A 145 1.33 10.17 -1.71
CA ALA A 145 0.22 10.89 -2.32
C ALA A 145 -1.10 10.24 -1.92
N ARG A 146 -2.08 11.04 -1.47
CA ARG A 146 -3.41 10.54 -1.09
C ARG A 146 -4.49 11.50 -1.56
N TYR A 147 -5.56 10.97 -2.16
CA TYR A 147 -6.73 11.77 -2.49
C TYR A 147 -7.66 11.96 -1.28
N GLN A 148 -8.40 13.06 -1.27
CA GLN A 148 -9.40 13.36 -0.26
C GLN A 148 -10.64 12.47 -0.45
N PRO A 149 -11.06 11.65 0.53
CA PRO A 149 -12.15 10.68 0.36
C PRO A 149 -13.48 11.30 -0.11
N GLN A 150 -13.81 12.51 0.35
CA GLN A 150 -15.06 13.18 -0.01
C GLN A 150 -15.01 13.88 -1.38
N ASN A 151 -13.81 14.10 -1.92
CA ASN A 151 -13.59 14.63 -3.26
C ASN A 151 -12.24 14.16 -3.81
N PRO A 152 -12.21 13.02 -4.53
CA PRO A 152 -10.95 12.45 -5.03
C PRO A 152 -10.17 13.34 -6.00
N ASP A 153 -10.76 14.42 -6.54
CA ASP A 153 -10.00 15.40 -7.34
C ASP A 153 -9.02 16.23 -6.51
N ILE A 154 -9.16 16.27 -5.18
CA ILE A 154 -8.23 16.93 -4.28
C ILE A 154 -7.19 15.91 -3.80
N ILE A 155 -5.92 16.17 -4.08
CA ILE A 155 -4.79 15.30 -3.78
C ILE A 155 -3.83 16.03 -2.85
N ALA A 156 -3.45 15.40 -1.74
CA ALA A 156 -2.34 15.84 -0.90
C ALA A 156 -1.09 15.03 -1.25
N THR A 157 0.06 15.68 -1.32
CA THR A 157 1.36 15.02 -1.44
C THR A 157 2.32 15.52 -0.38
N LEU A 158 3.14 14.63 0.17
CA LEU A 158 4.20 14.96 1.13
C LEU A 158 5.54 15.02 0.39
N CYS A 159 6.24 16.15 0.52
CA CYS A 159 7.51 16.41 -0.15
C CYS A 159 8.71 16.05 0.73
N VAL A 160 9.87 15.89 0.10
CA VAL A 160 11.19 15.67 0.74
C VAL A 160 11.66 16.82 1.66
N ASP A 161 11.03 18.00 1.60
CA ASP A 161 11.31 19.12 2.51
C ASP A 161 10.31 19.24 3.67
N GLY A 162 9.39 18.28 3.79
CA GLY A 162 8.33 18.25 4.80
C GLY A 162 7.11 19.10 4.49
N LYS A 163 7.11 19.87 3.38
CA LYS A 163 5.88 20.54 2.95
C LYS A 163 4.87 19.52 2.44
N ILE A 164 3.60 19.84 2.62
CA ILE A 164 2.51 19.10 1.98
C ILE A 164 1.89 20.00 0.92
N LEU A 165 1.72 19.48 -0.29
CA LEU A 165 1.10 20.23 -1.38
C LEU A 165 -0.30 19.70 -1.62
N ILE A 166 -1.25 20.62 -1.78
CA ILE A 166 -2.63 20.30 -2.17
C ILE A 166 -2.83 20.65 -3.64
N PHE A 167 -3.18 19.64 -4.42
CA PHE A 167 -3.52 19.74 -5.83
C PHE A 167 -5.01 19.49 -6.04
N ASP A 168 -5.66 20.31 -6.85
CA ASP A 168 -6.94 20.02 -7.49
C ASP A 168 -6.63 19.58 -8.92
N ARG A 169 -6.60 18.27 -9.18
CA ARG A 169 -6.15 17.72 -10.47
C ARG A 169 -6.95 18.23 -11.67
N THR A 170 -8.17 18.73 -11.47
CA THR A 170 -9.00 19.29 -12.55
C THR A 170 -8.49 20.66 -13.03
N LYS A 171 -7.73 21.37 -12.19
CA LYS A 171 -7.12 22.67 -12.51
C LYS A 171 -5.76 22.56 -13.21
N HIS A 172 -5.32 21.33 -13.50
CA HIS A 172 -4.07 21.07 -14.20
C HIS A 172 -4.36 20.43 -15.56
N PRO A 173 -3.56 20.73 -16.59
CA PRO A 173 -3.66 20.03 -17.87
C PRO A 173 -3.32 18.54 -17.69
N LEU A 174 -3.66 17.72 -18.68
CA LEU A 174 -3.26 16.31 -18.70
C LEU A 174 -1.73 16.18 -18.81
N GLN A 175 -1.08 17.04 -19.59
CA GLN A 175 0.37 17.08 -19.69
C GLN A 175 0.87 18.48 -19.34
N PRO A 176 2.02 18.63 -18.65
CA PRO A 176 2.59 19.92 -18.31
C PRO A 176 2.81 20.78 -19.57
N THR A 177 2.34 22.02 -19.54
CA THR A 177 2.50 22.97 -20.66
C THR A 177 3.88 23.64 -20.67
N SER A 178 4.54 23.71 -19.51
CA SER A 178 5.87 24.30 -19.34
C SER A 178 6.51 23.74 -18.07
N LEU A 179 7.71 23.18 -18.20
CA LEU A 179 8.46 22.59 -17.08
C LEU A 179 9.04 23.67 -16.14
N GLY A 180 9.12 23.34 -14.86
CA GLY A 180 9.79 24.13 -13.82
C GLY A 180 8.85 25.04 -13.02
N LYS A 181 7.53 24.86 -13.12
CA LYS A 181 6.55 25.64 -12.36
C LYS A 181 5.54 24.74 -11.65
N VAL A 182 5.86 24.42 -10.41
CA VAL A 182 4.93 23.79 -9.47
C VAL A 182 3.79 24.77 -9.17
N ASN A 183 2.54 24.34 -9.39
CA ASN A 183 1.35 25.17 -9.22
C ASN A 183 0.33 24.51 -8.29
N ALA A 184 0.77 24.11 -7.09
CA ALA A 184 -0.13 23.65 -6.04
C ALA A 184 -1.13 24.75 -5.65
N GLN A 185 -2.35 24.36 -5.27
CA GLN A 185 -3.37 25.29 -4.81
C GLN A 185 -3.08 25.76 -3.38
N ILE A 186 -2.57 24.87 -2.52
CA ILE A 186 -2.23 25.17 -1.13
C ILE A 186 -0.90 24.48 -0.78
N GLU A 187 -0.05 25.18 -0.03
CA GLU A 187 1.17 24.65 0.58
C GLU A 187 0.97 24.60 2.09
N LEU A 188 1.01 23.40 2.67
CA LEU A 188 0.95 23.23 4.11
C LEU A 188 2.37 23.23 4.66
N VAL A 189 2.70 24.28 5.42
CA VAL A 189 4.05 24.54 5.90
C VAL A 189 4.07 24.42 7.42
N GLY A 190 4.81 23.43 7.92
CA GLY A 190 4.89 23.18 9.35
C GLY A 190 5.92 22.13 9.74
N HIS A 191 6.06 21.03 9.01
CA HIS A 191 7.13 20.08 9.32
C HIS A 191 8.51 20.67 9.03
N LYS A 192 9.53 20.11 9.68
CA LYS A 192 10.93 20.54 9.56
C LYS A 192 11.82 19.52 8.85
N ALA A 193 11.28 18.36 8.54
CA ALA A 193 11.93 17.27 7.83
C ALA A 193 10.85 16.54 7.02
N GLU A 194 11.26 15.63 6.14
CA GLU A 194 10.33 14.83 5.35
C GLU A 194 9.53 13.84 6.20
N GLY A 195 8.75 13.01 5.53
CA GLY A 195 8.00 11.92 6.14
C GLY A 195 7.20 11.14 5.12
N PHE A 196 6.47 10.15 5.62
CA PHE A 196 5.61 9.27 4.82
C PHE A 196 4.18 9.19 5.36
N GLY A 197 3.96 9.51 6.65
CA GLY A 197 2.63 9.52 7.26
C GLY A 197 1.77 10.63 6.67
N LEU A 198 0.73 10.25 5.92
CA LEU A 198 -0.22 11.19 5.31
C LEU A 198 -1.60 10.55 5.19
N ASN A 199 -2.59 11.09 5.90
CA ASN A 199 -3.95 10.54 5.88
C ASN A 199 -5.02 11.63 5.96
N TRP A 200 -5.98 11.59 5.04
CA TRP A 200 -7.16 12.45 5.07
C TRP A 200 -8.15 11.98 6.12
N ASN A 201 -8.82 12.93 6.76
CA ASN A 201 -9.94 12.64 7.65
C ASN A 201 -11.12 12.10 6.83
N PRO A 202 -11.57 10.86 7.05
CA PRO A 202 -12.71 10.30 6.32
C PRO A 202 -14.05 10.93 6.74
N HIS A 203 -14.11 11.55 7.92
CA HIS A 203 -15.33 12.14 8.49
C HIS A 203 -15.53 13.61 8.13
N GLU A 204 -14.46 14.33 7.80
CA GLU A 204 -14.51 15.78 7.61
C GLU A 204 -13.67 16.22 6.41
N ALA A 205 -14.35 16.74 5.39
CA ALA A 205 -13.74 17.25 4.17
C ALA A 205 -12.74 18.40 4.48
N GLY A 206 -11.59 18.35 3.81
CA GLY A 206 -10.54 19.35 3.94
C GLY A 206 -9.68 19.22 5.20
N CYS A 207 -9.84 18.16 6.00
CA CYS A 207 -8.97 17.90 7.15
C CYS A 207 -8.03 16.72 6.86
N LEU A 208 -6.76 16.84 7.22
CA LEU A 208 -5.78 15.76 7.09
C LEU A 208 -4.79 15.74 8.27
N ALA A 209 -4.07 14.64 8.41
CA ALA A 209 -3.04 14.40 9.40
C ALA A 209 -1.76 14.00 8.68
N SER A 210 -0.62 14.40 9.22
CA SER A 210 0.69 14.00 8.71
C SER A 210 1.67 13.69 9.83
N GLY A 211 2.56 12.73 9.59
CA GLY A 211 3.69 12.36 10.42
C GLY A 211 5.00 12.65 9.70
N SER A 212 6.06 12.94 10.46
CA SER A 212 7.37 13.36 9.92
C SER A 212 8.53 12.88 10.77
N GLU A 213 9.71 12.85 10.15
CA GLU A 213 11.01 12.68 10.79
C GLU A 213 11.36 13.76 11.81
N ASP A 214 10.65 14.90 11.76
CA ASP A 214 10.75 15.92 12.80
C ASP A 214 10.12 15.51 14.14
N LYS A 215 9.66 14.26 14.25
CA LYS A 215 9.09 13.60 15.43
C LYS A 215 7.70 14.13 15.81
N THR A 216 7.08 14.90 14.92
CA THR A 216 5.77 15.50 15.19
C THR A 216 4.70 14.95 14.28
N MET A 217 3.46 14.96 14.78
CA MET A 217 2.26 14.78 13.98
C MET A 217 1.54 16.11 13.86
N CYS A 218 1.21 16.53 12.65
CA CYS A 218 0.47 17.76 12.38
C CYS A 218 -0.96 17.46 11.91
N LEU A 219 -1.92 18.24 12.40
CA LEU A 219 -3.28 18.26 11.87
C LEU A 219 -3.51 19.54 11.09
N TRP A 220 -4.17 19.41 9.95
CA TRP A 220 -4.41 20.48 9.00
C TRP A 220 -5.89 20.62 8.73
N ASP A 221 -6.35 21.86 8.58
CA ASP A 221 -7.73 22.18 8.20
C ASP A 221 -7.71 23.22 7.09
N LEU A 222 -7.95 22.78 5.85
CA LEU A 222 -7.96 23.63 4.67
C LEU A 222 -9.01 24.76 4.75
N LYS A 223 -10.05 24.63 5.59
CA LYS A 223 -11.09 25.67 5.80
C LYS A 223 -10.56 26.88 6.56
N THR A 224 -9.43 26.73 7.24
CA THR A 224 -8.76 27.81 7.99
C THR A 224 -7.82 28.64 7.12
N LEU A 225 -7.72 28.33 5.82
CA LEU A 225 -6.92 29.09 4.88
C LEU A 225 -7.48 30.52 4.72
N GLU A 226 -6.63 31.51 4.93
CA GLU A 226 -6.96 32.92 4.68
C GLU A 226 -7.10 33.19 3.18
N ALA A 227 -8.08 34.00 2.78
CA ALA A 227 -8.52 34.15 1.38
C ALA A 227 -7.42 34.57 0.37
N GLU A 228 -6.34 35.20 0.83
CA GLU A 228 -5.21 35.66 0.00
C GLU A 228 -3.94 34.82 0.17
N SER A 229 -3.93 33.85 1.08
CA SER A 229 -2.78 32.99 1.34
C SER A 229 -2.88 31.69 0.55
N ARG A 230 -1.76 31.21 0.03
CA ARG A 230 -1.60 29.81 -0.39
C ARG A 230 -0.93 28.95 0.67
N ILE A 231 -0.40 29.57 1.72
CA ILE A 231 0.32 28.88 2.78
C ILE A 231 -0.63 28.64 3.95
N LEU A 232 -0.76 27.39 4.36
CA LEU A 232 -1.50 26.97 5.55
C LEU A 232 -0.53 26.50 6.63
N LYS A 233 -0.73 26.97 7.86
CA LYS A 233 -0.02 26.46 9.04
C LYS A 233 -0.83 25.34 9.71
N PRO A 234 -0.19 24.42 10.45
CA PRO A 234 -0.92 23.34 11.09
C PRO A 234 -1.90 23.90 12.13
N ALA A 235 -3.12 23.39 12.12
CA ALA A 235 -4.15 23.72 13.11
C ALA A 235 -3.74 23.21 14.50
N ARG A 236 -3.09 22.04 14.55
CA ARG A 236 -2.48 21.48 15.78
C ARG A 236 -1.20 20.74 15.45
N ARG A 237 -0.26 20.77 16.39
CA ARG A 237 0.98 19.99 16.36
C ARG A 237 1.10 19.16 17.62
N TYR A 238 1.25 17.86 17.44
CA TYR A 238 1.45 16.87 18.47
C TYR A 238 2.92 16.49 18.59
N THR A 239 3.41 16.35 19.83
CA THR A 239 4.81 16.09 20.17
C THR A 239 4.94 14.97 21.20
N HIS A 240 4.06 13.98 21.13
CA HIS A 240 4.00 12.85 22.06
C HIS A 240 4.95 11.69 21.68
N HIS A 241 5.48 11.68 20.46
CA HIS A 241 6.53 10.76 20.03
C HIS A 241 7.92 11.32 20.34
N THR A 242 8.86 10.40 20.53
CA THR A 242 10.27 10.73 20.86
C THR A 242 11.24 10.49 19.70
N GLN A 243 10.77 9.84 18.63
CA GLN A 243 11.49 9.58 17.38
C GLN A 243 10.57 9.82 16.17
N ILE A 244 11.04 9.48 14.97
CA ILE A 244 10.36 9.67 13.68
C ILE A 244 8.93 9.12 13.73
N VAL A 245 7.95 9.86 13.22
CA VAL A 245 6.57 9.39 13.09
C VAL A 245 6.40 8.80 11.68
N ASN A 246 6.42 7.47 11.59
CA ASN A 246 6.46 6.77 10.30
C ASN A 246 5.12 6.81 9.58
N ASP A 247 4.02 6.62 10.30
CA ASP A 247 2.69 6.60 9.73
C ASP A 247 1.63 7.17 10.68
N VAL A 248 0.55 7.69 10.11
CA VAL A 248 -0.59 8.30 10.81
C VAL A 248 -1.90 7.94 10.10
N GLN A 249 -2.95 7.68 10.88
CA GLN A 249 -4.26 7.38 10.31
C GLN A 249 -5.37 7.96 11.18
N TYR A 250 -6.36 8.61 10.56
CA TYR A 250 -7.65 8.84 11.20
C TYR A 250 -8.36 7.52 11.39
N HIS A 251 -9.02 7.34 12.54
CA HIS A 251 -9.85 6.16 12.72
C HIS A 251 -11.07 6.23 11.75
N PRO A 252 -11.36 5.16 10.98
CA PRO A 252 -12.45 5.15 9.99
C PRO A 252 -13.86 5.24 10.58
N ILE A 253 -14.05 4.89 11.86
CA ILE A 253 -15.33 4.88 12.57
C ILE A 253 -15.35 5.98 13.64
N SER A 254 -14.37 6.00 14.55
CA SER A 254 -14.30 7.01 15.62
C SER A 254 -13.71 8.34 15.14
N LYS A 255 -14.57 9.30 14.81
CA LYS A 255 -14.15 10.63 14.29
C LYS A 255 -13.12 11.42 15.12
N ASN A 256 -12.94 11.09 16.40
CA ASN A 256 -12.07 11.84 17.30
C ASN A 256 -10.69 11.20 17.48
N PHE A 257 -10.48 9.98 16.98
CA PHE A 257 -9.24 9.25 17.19
C PHE A 257 -8.34 9.29 15.97
N ILE A 258 -7.05 9.53 16.24
CA ILE A 258 -5.99 9.48 15.25
C ILE A 258 -4.89 8.62 15.85
N GLY A 259 -4.50 7.59 15.11
CA GLY A 259 -3.38 6.72 15.48
C GLY A 259 -2.11 7.17 14.78
N SER A 260 -0.98 6.96 15.45
CA SER A 260 0.35 7.18 14.90
C SER A 260 1.33 6.15 15.43
N VAL A 261 2.32 5.82 14.62
CA VAL A 261 3.40 4.88 14.94
C VAL A 261 4.77 5.48 14.66
N SER A 262 5.79 4.95 15.32
CA SER A 262 7.11 5.60 15.36
C SER A 262 8.24 4.61 15.60
N ASP A 263 9.44 5.04 15.22
CA ASP A 263 10.73 4.46 15.61
C ASP A 263 10.94 4.35 17.12
N ASP A 264 10.15 5.07 17.93
CA ASP A 264 10.15 4.89 19.38
C ASP A 264 9.43 3.62 19.85
N GLN A 265 9.06 2.75 18.92
CA GLN A 265 8.45 1.43 19.14
C GLN A 265 7.08 1.51 19.81
N THR A 266 6.36 2.62 19.62
CA THR A 266 5.03 2.81 20.19
C THR A 266 3.95 3.05 19.14
N LEU A 267 2.79 2.44 19.40
CA LEU A 267 1.52 2.87 18.83
C LEU A 267 0.89 3.85 19.80
N GLN A 268 0.55 5.05 19.33
CA GLN A 268 -0.10 6.08 20.13
C GLN A 268 -1.40 6.53 19.48
N ILE A 269 -2.48 6.61 20.27
CA ILE A 269 -3.76 7.15 19.83
C ILE A 269 -4.02 8.45 20.56
N VAL A 270 -4.24 9.53 19.80
CA VAL A 270 -4.68 10.81 20.35
C VAL A 270 -6.19 10.95 20.22
N ASP A 271 -6.78 11.65 21.18
CA ASP A 271 -8.16 12.11 21.10
C ASP A 271 -8.17 13.61 20.86
N VAL A 272 -8.63 14.02 19.68
CA VAL A 272 -8.62 15.43 19.24
C VAL A 272 -9.56 16.32 20.07
N ARG A 273 -10.40 15.75 20.94
CA ARG A 273 -11.20 16.52 21.90
C ARG A 273 -10.35 17.08 23.04
N HIS A 274 -9.21 16.46 23.35
CA HIS A 274 -8.26 16.97 24.33
C HIS A 274 -7.37 18.05 23.73
N SER A 275 -7.03 19.05 24.54
CA SER A 275 -6.18 20.18 24.14
C SER A 275 -4.69 19.90 24.33
N GLU A 276 -4.33 18.90 25.14
CA GLU A 276 -2.95 18.51 25.38
C GLU A 276 -2.36 17.82 24.14
N THR A 277 -1.22 18.31 23.65
CA THR A 277 -0.59 17.81 22.43
C THR A 277 0.68 17.00 22.68
N GLY A 278 1.21 17.04 23.91
CA GLY A 278 2.41 16.31 24.33
C GLY A 278 2.13 14.92 24.89
N LYS A 279 0.86 14.47 24.91
CA LYS A 279 0.46 13.20 25.48
C LYS A 279 -0.63 12.55 24.64
N ALA A 280 -0.50 11.25 24.41
CA ALA A 280 -1.54 10.45 23.78
C ALA A 280 -2.56 9.92 24.81
N ALA A 281 -3.79 9.69 24.36
CA ALA A 281 -4.85 9.12 25.17
C ALA A 281 -4.61 7.63 25.45
N VAL A 282 -4.10 6.91 24.45
CA VAL A 282 -3.73 5.50 24.52
C VAL A 282 -2.31 5.33 24.01
N VAL A 283 -1.51 4.51 24.70
CA VAL A 283 -0.14 4.19 24.27
C VAL A 283 0.10 2.69 24.45
N ALA A 284 0.29 1.98 23.35
CA ALA A 284 0.82 0.62 23.36
C ALA A 284 2.35 0.68 23.37
N ARG A 285 2.98 -0.04 24.30
CA ARG A 285 4.44 -0.07 24.47
C ARG A 285 4.93 -1.51 24.54
N ARG A 286 6.18 -1.75 24.13
CA ARG A 286 6.84 -3.06 24.23
C ARG A 286 6.08 -4.17 23.50
N GLY A 287 5.35 -3.80 22.44
CA GLY A 287 4.71 -4.77 21.55
C GLY A 287 5.66 -5.27 20.49
N HIS A 288 6.47 -4.37 19.95
CA HIS A 288 7.47 -4.65 18.92
C HIS A 288 8.87 -4.50 19.50
N LEU A 289 9.83 -5.19 18.89
CA LEU A 289 11.25 -5.15 19.26
C LEU A 289 12.02 -4.08 18.49
N ASP A 290 11.43 -3.54 17.43
CA ASP A 290 12.02 -2.53 16.56
C ASP A 290 10.98 -1.48 16.13
N ALA A 291 11.40 -0.52 15.30
CA ALA A 291 10.57 0.56 14.76
C ALA A 291 9.24 0.06 14.20
N ILE A 292 8.17 0.83 14.41
CA ILE A 292 6.85 0.52 13.85
C ILE A 292 6.66 1.42 12.62
N ASN A 293 6.60 0.80 11.43
CA ASN A 293 6.63 1.48 10.14
C ASN A 293 5.23 1.91 9.67
N ALA A 294 4.19 1.12 9.96
CA ALA A 294 2.83 1.39 9.50
C ALA A 294 1.77 1.00 10.53
N LEU A 295 0.61 1.65 10.47
CA LEU A 295 -0.59 1.22 11.19
C LEU A 295 -1.80 1.13 10.25
N ALA A 296 -2.74 0.26 10.60
CA ALA A 296 -4.01 0.17 9.91
C ALA A 296 -5.15 -0.11 10.89
N PHE A 297 -6.06 0.85 11.07
CA PHE A 297 -7.34 0.62 11.72
C PHE A 297 -8.23 -0.26 10.85
N ASN A 298 -8.90 -1.23 11.48
CA ASN A 298 -9.88 -2.03 10.79
C ASN A 298 -11.11 -1.17 10.40
N PRO A 299 -11.56 -1.20 9.13
CA PRO A 299 -12.69 -0.38 8.69
C PRO A 299 -14.04 -0.87 9.23
N ASN A 300 -14.14 -2.11 9.70
CA ASN A 300 -15.36 -2.74 10.21
C ASN A 300 -15.43 -2.82 11.74
N SER A 301 -14.31 -2.56 12.45
CA SER A 301 -14.22 -2.67 13.91
C SER A 301 -13.65 -1.41 14.53
N GLU A 302 -14.35 -0.84 15.52
CA GLU A 302 -13.93 0.37 16.23
C GLU A 302 -12.75 0.16 17.20
N VAL A 303 -12.39 -1.10 17.46
CA VAL A 303 -11.40 -1.43 18.50
C VAL A 303 -10.15 -2.10 17.96
N LEU A 304 -10.17 -2.56 16.71
CA LEU A 304 -9.09 -3.36 16.15
C LEU A 304 -8.13 -2.49 15.33
N VAL A 305 -6.84 -2.58 15.64
CA VAL A 305 -5.78 -1.91 14.88
C VAL A 305 -4.60 -2.85 14.70
N ALA A 306 -4.02 -2.84 13.50
CA ALA A 306 -2.82 -3.58 13.16
C ALA A 306 -1.61 -2.63 13.10
N THR A 307 -0.43 -3.13 13.47
CA THR A 307 0.85 -2.41 13.39
C THR A 307 1.92 -3.27 12.71
N ALA A 308 2.67 -2.71 11.77
CA ALA A 308 3.76 -3.38 11.06
C ALA A 308 5.10 -2.83 11.53
N SER A 309 6.09 -3.71 11.72
CA SER A 309 7.37 -3.32 12.31
C SER A 309 8.56 -3.83 11.52
N ALA A 310 9.68 -3.13 11.70
CA ALA A 310 11.01 -3.58 11.31
C ALA A 310 11.44 -4.89 12.01
N ASP A 311 10.76 -5.29 13.08
CA ASP A 311 10.96 -6.61 13.72
C ASP A 311 10.38 -7.79 12.93
N LYS A 312 9.90 -7.55 11.70
CA LYS A 312 9.35 -8.52 10.74
C LYS A 312 7.97 -9.06 11.11
N THR A 313 7.38 -8.57 12.19
CA THR A 313 6.07 -9.03 12.67
C THR A 313 4.99 -7.97 12.49
N ILE A 314 3.74 -8.44 12.50
CA ILE A 314 2.56 -7.58 12.54
C ILE A 314 1.85 -7.81 13.87
N GLY A 315 1.66 -6.74 14.63
CA GLY A 315 0.91 -6.76 15.88
C GLY A 315 -0.57 -6.47 15.66
N ILE A 316 -1.45 -7.31 16.20
CA ILE A 316 -2.90 -7.08 16.25
C ILE A 316 -3.27 -6.61 17.65
N TRP A 317 -3.99 -5.48 17.74
CA TRP A 317 -4.27 -4.81 19.00
C TRP A 317 -5.76 -4.53 19.19
N ASP A 318 -6.22 -4.67 20.43
CA ASP A 318 -7.50 -4.18 20.89
C ASP A 318 -7.31 -2.86 21.65
N LEU A 319 -7.88 -1.77 21.14
CA LEU A 319 -7.78 -0.44 21.76
C LEU A 319 -8.35 -0.38 23.19
N ARG A 320 -9.21 -1.33 23.58
CA ARG A 320 -9.73 -1.46 24.95
C ARG A 320 -8.68 -2.00 25.93
N ASN A 321 -7.70 -2.76 25.44
CA ASN A 321 -6.59 -3.29 26.23
C ASN A 321 -5.29 -3.34 25.40
N VAL A 322 -4.59 -2.21 25.31
CA VAL A 322 -3.31 -2.10 24.59
C VAL A 322 -2.08 -2.56 25.39
N LYS A 323 -2.27 -3.23 26.53
CA LYS A 323 -1.15 -3.68 27.38
C LYS A 323 -0.37 -4.83 26.74
N GLU A 324 -1.05 -5.62 25.92
CA GLU A 324 -0.52 -6.77 25.20
C GLU A 324 -1.16 -6.84 23.82
N LYS A 325 -0.47 -7.47 22.87
CA LYS A 325 -1.04 -7.79 21.56
C LYS A 325 -2.14 -8.83 21.76
N VAL A 326 -3.21 -8.73 20.97
CA VAL A 326 -4.21 -9.79 20.84
C VAL A 326 -3.60 -10.98 20.12
N HIS A 327 -2.83 -10.70 19.07
CA HIS A 327 -2.14 -11.69 18.25
C HIS A 327 -0.92 -11.09 17.57
N THR A 328 0.01 -11.94 17.12
CA THR A 328 1.16 -11.56 16.29
C THR A 328 1.12 -12.40 15.02
N LEU A 329 1.15 -11.75 13.86
CA LEU A 329 1.28 -12.43 12.57
C LEU A 329 2.76 -12.54 12.23
N GLU A 330 3.20 -13.77 11.98
CA GLU A 330 4.58 -14.13 11.67
C GLU A 330 4.62 -14.81 10.29
N GLY A 331 5.58 -14.44 9.45
CA GLY A 331 5.74 -15.01 8.11
C GLY A 331 6.58 -14.14 7.16
N HIS A 332 6.68 -12.83 7.41
CA HIS A 332 7.64 -11.97 6.72
C HIS A 332 9.07 -12.25 7.16
N MET A 333 10.01 -12.12 6.21
CA MET A 333 11.44 -12.39 6.43
C MET A 333 12.28 -11.13 6.63
N ASP A 334 11.67 -9.96 6.43
CA ASP A 334 12.27 -8.65 6.60
C ASP A 334 11.23 -7.61 7.08
N ALA A 335 11.66 -6.37 7.30
CA ALA A 335 10.87 -5.26 7.81
C ALA A 335 9.54 -5.11 7.07
N VAL A 336 8.43 -5.14 7.81
CA VAL A 336 7.10 -4.91 7.25
C VAL A 336 6.88 -3.41 7.15
N THR A 337 6.60 -2.91 5.95
CA THR A 337 6.61 -1.47 5.64
C THR A 337 5.24 -0.86 5.43
N SER A 338 4.24 -1.66 5.06
CA SER A 338 2.88 -1.16 4.79
C SER A 338 1.81 -2.18 5.21
N LEU A 339 0.67 -1.66 5.66
CA LEU A 339 -0.53 -2.43 5.99
C LEU A 339 -1.76 -1.81 5.36
N ALA A 340 -2.68 -2.66 4.91
CA ALA A 340 -4.00 -2.22 4.48
C ALA A 340 -5.03 -3.33 4.68
N TRP A 341 -6.09 -3.04 5.42
CA TRP A 341 -7.24 -3.92 5.52
C TRP A 341 -7.97 -4.00 4.17
N HIS A 342 -8.53 -5.18 3.89
CA HIS A 342 -9.39 -5.35 2.73
C HIS A 342 -10.60 -4.41 2.85
N PRO A 343 -11.02 -3.73 1.77
CA PRO A 343 -12.06 -2.70 1.83
C PRO A 343 -13.44 -3.24 2.22
N THR A 344 -13.71 -4.52 1.98
CA THR A 344 -15.03 -5.13 2.20
C THR A 344 -15.03 -6.33 3.15
N GLU A 345 -13.89 -6.99 3.32
CA GLU A 345 -13.80 -8.24 4.11
C GLU A 345 -13.06 -7.96 5.42
N ALA A 346 -13.82 -7.94 6.51
CA ALA A 346 -13.35 -7.45 7.81
C ALA A 346 -12.17 -8.24 8.41
N GLY A 347 -12.03 -9.53 8.04
CA GLY A 347 -10.99 -10.43 8.55
C GLY A 347 -9.70 -10.41 7.74
N ILE A 348 -9.69 -9.74 6.57
CA ILE A 348 -8.57 -9.80 5.64
C ILE A 348 -7.66 -8.59 5.79
N LEU A 349 -6.39 -8.84 6.06
CA LEU A 349 -5.34 -7.82 6.15
C LEU A 349 -4.27 -8.10 5.09
N GLY A 350 -3.86 -7.07 4.35
CA GLY A 350 -2.67 -7.13 3.51
C GLY A 350 -1.47 -6.49 4.20
N SER A 351 -0.28 -7.05 3.98
CA SER A 351 1.00 -6.50 4.39
C SER A 351 2.04 -6.57 3.30
N ALA A 352 2.91 -5.57 3.22
CA ALA A 352 4.06 -5.53 2.33
C ALA A 352 5.35 -5.40 3.14
N SER A 353 6.43 -6.02 2.66
CA SER A 353 7.72 -6.05 3.35
C SER A 353 8.89 -5.84 2.39
N TYR A 354 10.02 -5.43 2.96
CA TYR A 354 11.32 -5.42 2.28
C TYR A 354 11.80 -6.81 1.85
N ASP A 355 11.17 -7.90 2.32
CA ASP A 355 11.40 -9.26 1.80
C ASP A 355 10.85 -9.49 0.38
N ARG A 356 10.29 -8.43 -0.25
CA ARG A 356 9.76 -8.41 -1.62
C ARG A 356 8.45 -9.19 -1.76
N ARG A 357 7.77 -9.48 -0.65
CA ARG A 357 6.48 -10.19 -0.63
C ARG A 357 5.36 -9.29 -0.15
N ILE A 358 4.18 -9.51 -0.72
CA ILE A 358 2.91 -9.06 -0.13
C ILE A 358 2.21 -10.30 0.41
N ILE A 359 1.81 -10.28 1.68
CA ILE A 359 1.08 -11.36 2.32
C ILE A 359 -0.34 -10.89 2.63
N PHE A 360 -1.33 -11.72 2.31
CA PHE A 360 -2.69 -11.57 2.78
C PHE A 360 -2.94 -12.53 3.92
N TRP A 361 -3.53 -12.00 4.98
CA TRP A 361 -3.81 -12.69 6.22
C TRP A 361 -5.31 -12.79 6.42
N ASP A 362 -5.79 -13.98 6.76
CA ASP A 362 -7.17 -14.22 7.17
C ASP A 362 -7.23 -14.45 8.68
N LEU A 363 -7.65 -13.42 9.41
CA LEU A 363 -7.72 -13.48 10.86
C LEU A 363 -8.79 -14.46 11.39
N SER A 364 -9.69 -14.94 10.54
CA SER A 364 -10.68 -15.95 10.95
C SER A 364 -10.06 -17.33 11.12
N ARG A 365 -8.91 -17.59 10.47
CA ARG A 365 -8.19 -18.87 10.52
C ARG A 365 -7.16 -18.97 11.65
N VAL A 366 -7.02 -17.92 12.44
CA VAL A 366 -6.08 -17.91 13.58
C VAL A 366 -6.43 -19.04 14.55
N GLY A 367 -5.48 -19.94 14.75
CA GLY A 367 -5.62 -21.08 15.66
C GLY A 367 -6.34 -22.30 15.05
N GLU A 368 -6.59 -22.32 13.74
CA GLU A 368 -7.02 -23.53 13.04
C GLU A 368 -5.92 -24.62 13.09
N GLU A 369 -6.33 -25.88 13.20
CA GLU A 369 -5.41 -27.01 13.20
C GLU A 369 -4.93 -27.30 11.77
N GLN A 370 -3.62 -27.29 11.56
CA GLN A 370 -2.98 -27.63 10.28
C GLN A 370 -2.39 -29.04 10.31
N LEU A 371 -2.34 -29.69 9.15
CA LEU A 371 -1.58 -30.91 8.99
C LEU A 371 -0.07 -30.61 9.15
N PRO A 372 0.76 -31.60 9.52
CA PRO A 372 2.19 -31.38 9.69
C PRO A 372 2.87 -30.77 8.46
N ASP A 373 2.50 -31.22 7.26
CA ASP A 373 3.07 -30.71 6.01
C ASP A 373 2.69 -29.24 5.76
N ASP A 374 1.47 -28.81 6.15
CA ASP A 374 1.01 -27.42 6.00
C ASP A 374 1.68 -26.46 6.99
N GLN A 375 2.07 -26.97 8.17
CA GLN A 375 2.79 -26.17 9.19
C GLN A 375 4.19 -25.76 8.73
N ASP A 376 4.80 -26.55 7.84
CA ASP A 376 6.09 -26.22 7.24
C ASP A 376 5.96 -25.08 6.21
N ASP A 377 4.78 -24.89 5.60
CA ASP A 377 4.52 -23.86 4.59
C ASP A 377 4.12 -22.50 5.22
N GLY A 378 3.55 -22.50 6.43
CA GLY A 378 3.25 -21.27 7.17
C GLY A 378 2.14 -21.42 8.20
N VAL A 379 1.86 -20.32 8.90
CA VAL A 379 0.77 -20.23 9.90
C VAL A 379 -0.61 -20.30 9.22
N PRO A 380 -1.67 -20.80 9.90
CA PRO A 380 -2.97 -21.03 9.25
C PRO A 380 -3.65 -19.75 8.76
N GLU A 381 -3.37 -18.61 9.39
CA GLU A 381 -3.86 -17.30 8.98
C GLU A 381 -3.15 -16.72 7.75
N LEU A 382 -2.07 -17.33 7.24
CA LEU A 382 -1.43 -16.92 5.99
C LEU A 382 -2.29 -17.43 4.82
N LEU A 383 -3.07 -16.54 4.20
CA LEU A 383 -4.00 -16.88 3.12
C LEU A 383 -3.31 -16.92 1.76
N PHE A 384 -2.48 -15.93 1.46
CA PHE A 384 -1.86 -15.80 0.15
C PHE A 384 -0.54 -15.03 0.22
N MET A 385 0.45 -15.44 -0.58
CA MET A 385 1.71 -14.73 -0.72
C MET A 385 1.96 -14.36 -2.19
N HIS A 386 2.08 -13.07 -2.44
CA HIS A 386 2.47 -12.54 -3.73
C HIS A 386 4.00 -12.45 -3.82
N GLY A 387 4.59 -13.25 -4.70
CA GLY A 387 6.03 -13.30 -5.00
C GLY A 387 6.43 -12.69 -6.34
N GLY A 388 5.64 -11.76 -6.87
CA GLY A 388 5.87 -11.18 -8.20
C GLY A 388 6.98 -10.14 -8.26
N HIS A 389 7.38 -9.54 -7.14
CA HIS A 389 8.39 -8.50 -7.09
C HIS A 389 9.79 -9.07 -6.84
N THR A 390 10.77 -8.46 -7.49
CA THR A 390 12.19 -8.81 -7.41
C THR A 390 13.01 -7.83 -6.59
N ASN A 391 12.39 -6.74 -6.11
CA ASN A 391 13.03 -5.74 -5.27
C ASN A 391 12.09 -5.28 -4.14
N HIS A 392 12.59 -4.43 -3.24
CA HIS A 392 11.86 -3.91 -2.09
C HIS A 392 10.55 -3.24 -2.51
N LEU A 393 9.51 -3.49 -1.72
CA LEU A 393 8.18 -2.93 -1.94
C LEU A 393 8.09 -1.52 -1.39
N ALA A 394 7.60 -0.61 -2.24
CA ALA A 394 7.43 0.79 -1.89
C ALA A 394 6.04 1.10 -1.31
N ASP A 395 4.97 0.65 -1.97
CA ASP A 395 3.58 0.83 -1.52
C ASP A 395 2.66 -0.20 -2.22
N PHE A 396 1.50 -0.46 -1.63
CA PHE A 396 0.44 -1.22 -2.29
C PHE A 396 -0.95 -0.67 -1.92
N SER A 397 -1.94 -0.96 -2.76
CA SER A 397 -3.32 -0.52 -2.56
C SER A 397 -4.28 -1.60 -3.03
N TRP A 398 -5.24 -1.94 -2.16
CA TRP A 398 -6.46 -2.63 -2.56
C TRP A 398 -7.28 -1.73 -3.50
N ASN A 399 -7.90 -2.33 -4.50
CA ASN A 399 -8.92 -1.66 -5.31
C ASN A 399 -10.22 -1.61 -4.48
N PRO A 400 -10.83 -0.43 -4.28
CA PRO A 400 -12.04 -0.32 -3.49
C PRO A 400 -13.30 -0.83 -4.20
N SER A 401 -13.24 -1.04 -5.52
CA SER A 401 -14.40 -1.34 -6.36
C SER A 401 -14.39 -2.79 -6.87
N GLU A 402 -13.21 -3.36 -7.12
CA GLU A 402 -13.03 -4.75 -7.56
C GLU A 402 -12.39 -5.58 -6.43
N PRO A 403 -13.12 -6.54 -5.84
CA PRO A 403 -12.59 -7.41 -4.78
C PRO A 403 -11.33 -8.13 -5.23
N TRP A 404 -10.39 -8.28 -4.29
CA TRP A 404 -9.12 -9.01 -4.49
C TRP A 404 -8.20 -8.47 -5.60
N LEU A 405 -8.52 -7.33 -6.21
CA LEU A 405 -7.65 -6.62 -7.15
C LEU A 405 -6.72 -5.68 -6.39
N VAL A 406 -5.42 -5.77 -6.64
CA VAL A 406 -4.37 -5.01 -5.96
C VAL A 406 -3.45 -4.35 -6.98
N ALA A 407 -2.97 -3.16 -6.63
CA ALA A 407 -1.82 -2.55 -7.27
C ALA A 407 -0.67 -2.45 -6.26
N SER A 408 0.54 -2.77 -6.69
CA SER A 408 1.74 -2.78 -5.85
C SER A 408 2.94 -2.31 -6.66
N ALA A 409 3.81 -1.51 -6.05
CA ALA A 409 5.01 -1.00 -6.69
C ALA A 409 6.27 -1.38 -5.89
N ALA A 410 7.34 -1.65 -6.63
CA ALA A 410 8.67 -1.89 -6.09
C ALA A 410 9.68 -0.83 -6.55
N GLU A 411 10.83 -0.78 -5.87
CA GLU A 411 11.91 0.19 -6.10
C GLU A 411 12.62 0.01 -7.46
N ASP A 412 12.48 -1.15 -8.12
CA ASP A 412 13.02 -1.45 -9.44
C ASP A 412 12.12 -0.98 -10.60
N ASN A 413 11.30 0.06 -10.35
CA ASN A 413 10.32 0.66 -11.25
C ASN A 413 9.13 -0.25 -11.62
N LEU A 414 9.03 -1.45 -11.05
CA LEU A 414 7.97 -2.38 -11.40
C LEU A 414 6.66 -2.01 -10.70
N LEU A 415 5.65 -1.70 -11.50
CA LEU A 415 4.26 -1.65 -11.06
C LEU A 415 3.56 -2.95 -11.46
N GLN A 416 2.99 -3.64 -10.48
CA GLN A 416 2.15 -4.81 -10.72
C GLN A 416 0.70 -4.53 -10.34
N ILE A 417 -0.21 -4.92 -11.22
CA ILE A 417 -1.65 -4.93 -11.00
C ILE A 417 -2.11 -6.38 -11.12
N TRP A 418 -2.66 -6.94 -10.06
CA TRP A 418 -2.92 -8.37 -9.97
C TRP A 418 -4.17 -8.66 -9.15
N LYS A 419 -4.86 -9.75 -9.50
CA LYS A 419 -6.05 -10.26 -8.83
C LYS A 419 -5.79 -11.69 -8.40
N VAL A 420 -6.00 -11.99 -7.12
CA VAL A 420 -5.86 -13.35 -6.58
C VAL A 420 -6.86 -14.27 -7.27
N GLY A 421 -6.45 -15.51 -7.53
CA GLY A 421 -7.32 -16.51 -8.13
C GLY A 421 -8.56 -16.80 -7.30
N GLU A 422 -9.74 -16.86 -7.93
CA GLU A 422 -11.00 -17.22 -7.25
C GLU A 422 -10.93 -18.59 -6.58
N SER A 423 -10.09 -19.52 -7.06
CA SER A 423 -9.83 -20.80 -6.41
C SER A 423 -9.22 -20.70 -5.00
N ILE A 424 -8.63 -19.55 -4.65
CA ILE A 424 -7.96 -19.32 -3.36
C ILE A 424 -8.86 -18.54 -2.40
N VAL A 425 -9.58 -17.54 -2.94
CA VAL A 425 -10.32 -16.55 -2.14
C VAL A 425 -11.83 -16.59 -2.37
N GLY A 426 -12.30 -17.40 -3.32
CA GLY A 426 -13.70 -17.67 -3.56
C GLY A 426 -14.32 -18.32 -2.33
N LYS A 427 -15.54 -17.90 -2.00
CA LYS A 427 -16.33 -18.61 -0.99
C LYS A 427 -16.83 -19.88 -1.65
N ASP A 428 -16.69 -21.01 -0.97
CA ASP A 428 -17.38 -22.23 -1.39
C ASP A 428 -18.90 -21.91 -1.42
N ASP A 429 -19.48 -21.75 -2.62
CA ASP A 429 -20.94 -21.73 -2.82
C ASP A 429 -21.55 -23.14 -2.58
N GLY A 430 -20.88 -23.97 -1.79
CA GLY A 430 -21.09 -25.39 -1.58
C GLY A 430 -22.05 -25.77 -0.45
N ASP A 431 -22.95 -24.88 -0.05
CA ASP A 431 -24.17 -25.24 0.68
C ASP A 431 -25.41 -24.88 -0.17
N LEU A 432 -25.46 -25.40 -1.40
CA LEU A 432 -26.76 -25.62 -2.02
C LEU A 432 -27.51 -26.64 -1.13
N PRO A 433 -28.69 -26.29 -0.58
CA PRO A 433 -29.43 -27.22 0.24
C PRO A 433 -29.71 -28.50 -0.58
N VAL A 434 -29.29 -29.64 -0.05
CA VAL A 434 -29.40 -30.98 -0.64
C VAL A 434 -30.86 -31.38 -0.97
N ASP A 435 -31.84 -30.57 -0.61
CA ASP A 435 -33.27 -30.79 -0.83
C ASP A 435 -33.77 -30.52 -2.26
N GLU A 436 -32.92 -30.09 -3.21
CA GLU A 436 -33.33 -29.89 -4.62
C GLU A 436 -32.75 -30.90 -5.62
N LEU A 437 -32.06 -31.96 -5.18
CA LEU A 437 -31.59 -33.04 -6.07
C LEU A 437 -32.55 -34.24 -6.17
N ASP A 438 -33.64 -34.28 -5.42
CA ASP A 438 -34.65 -35.34 -5.44
C ASP A 438 -36.08 -34.83 -5.75
N ARG A 439 -36.27 -34.17 -6.91
CA ARG A 439 -37.62 -33.97 -7.49
C ARG A 439 -37.70 -34.22 -8.98
#